data_AF-A0A2D0HGF6-F1
#
_entry.id   AF-A0A2D0HGF6-F1
#
_cell.length_a   1.000
_cell.length_b   1.000
_cell.length_c   1.000
_cell.angle_alpha   90.00
_cell.angle_beta   90.00
_cell.angle_gamma   90.00
#
_symmetry.space_group_name_H-M   'P 1'
#
loop_
_entity.id
_entity.type
_entity.pdbx_description
1 polymer ?
#
loop_
_entity_poly.entity_id
_entity_poly.type
_entity_poly.pdbx_seq_one_letter_code
_entity_poly.pdbx_strand_id
1 'polypeptide(L)'
;MEKAYLFAFGKPQTGSTIPALYLYGKIIGMGGGIFRSLDRGQTWTNISNPLHPIGNVPNVMEASRQQFGLVFIGTDGKGIYYGKPN
;
A
#
# COMPACT_ATOMS: atom_id res chain seq x y z
N MET A 1 13.76 -3.57 4.20
CA MET A 1 12.55 -4.40 3.95
C MET A 1 12.83 -5.81 4.45
N GLU A 2 11.86 -6.49 5.07
CA GLU A 2 12.00 -7.90 5.47
C GLU A 2 11.28 -8.83 4.47
N LYS A 3 10.04 -8.49 4.08
CA LYS A 3 9.27 -9.25 3.10
C LYS A 3 8.28 -8.37 2.36
N ALA A 4 8.16 -8.57 1.05
CA ALA A 4 7.09 -8.00 0.23
C ALA A 4 6.13 -9.11 -0.20
N TYR A 5 4.86 -9.01 0.19
CA TYR A 5 3.83 -9.95 -0.26
C TYR A 5 3.18 -9.46 -1.55
N LEU A 6 2.78 -8.18 -1.58
CA LEU A 6 2.18 -7.51 -2.73
C LEU A 6 2.75 -6.09 -2.85
N PHE A 7 2.79 -5.55 -4.06
CA PHE A 7 3.15 -4.16 -4.30
C PHE A 7 2.39 -3.59 -5.50
N ALA A 8 2.27 -2.27 -5.54
CA ALA A 8 1.67 -1.56 -6.67
C ALA A 8 2.25 -0.15 -6.83
N PHE A 9 2.18 0.40 -8.05
CA PHE A 9 2.57 1.77 -8.35
C PHE A 9 1.36 2.65 -8.66
N GLY A 10 1.17 3.70 -7.86
CA GLY A 10 0.11 4.68 -8.06
C GLY A 10 0.59 6.00 -8.64
N LYS A 11 -0.34 6.95 -8.74
CA LYS A 11 -0.06 8.34 -9.10
C LYS A 11 1.04 8.92 -8.18
N PRO A 12 1.99 9.70 -8.69
CA PRO A 12 2.90 10.50 -7.86
C PRO A 12 2.16 11.44 -6.91
N GLN A 13 2.81 11.82 -5.80
CA GLN A 13 2.34 12.95 -4.98
C GLN A 13 2.43 14.24 -5.79
N THR A 14 1.54 15.20 -5.51
CA THR A 14 1.62 16.56 -6.07
C THR A 14 3.03 17.12 -5.96
N GLY A 15 3.58 17.62 -7.07
CA GLY A 15 4.94 18.17 -7.15
C GLY A 15 6.05 17.14 -7.39
N SER A 16 5.73 15.84 -7.49
CA SER A 16 6.69 14.77 -7.77
C SER A 16 6.38 14.07 -9.10
N THR A 17 7.42 13.55 -9.76
CA THR A 17 7.31 12.63 -10.90
C THR A 17 7.56 11.17 -10.50
N ILE A 18 7.93 10.92 -9.24
CA ILE A 18 8.18 9.58 -8.72
C ILE A 18 6.82 8.91 -8.44
N PRO A 19 6.50 7.78 -9.08
CA PRO A 19 5.28 7.03 -8.76
C PRO A 19 5.27 6.63 -7.29
N ALA A 20 4.13 6.78 -6.63
CA ALA A 20 3.98 6.29 -5.27
C ALA A 20 4.04 4.76 -5.28
N LEU A 21 4.93 4.17 -4.48
CA LEU A 21 5.05 2.74 -4.29
C LEU A 21 4.24 2.34 -3.06
N TYR A 22 3.38 1.35 -3.21
CA TYR A 22 2.61 0.75 -2.13
C TYR A 22 3.05 -0.68 -1.92
N LEU A 23 3.02 -1.14 -0.67
CA LEU A 23 3.48 -2.45 -0.26
C LEU A 23 2.53 -3.03 0.78
N TYR A 24 2.09 -4.27 0.58
CA TYR A 24 1.64 -5.13 1.68
C TYR A 24 2.78 -6.08 2.05
N GLY A 25 3.27 -6.01 3.27
CA GLY A 25 4.57 -6.60 3.60
C GLY A 25 4.95 -6.52 5.08
N LYS A 26 6.22 -6.83 5.34
CA LYS A 26 6.89 -6.65 6.62
C LYS A 26 8.15 -5.81 6.43
N ILE A 27 8.29 -4.75 7.22
CA ILE A 27 9.45 -3.87 7.21
C ILE A 27 10.18 -4.00 8.55
N ILE A 28 11.51 -4.14 8.48
CA ILE A 28 12.39 -4.23 9.65
C ILE A 28 12.12 -3.02 10.56
N GLY A 29 11.83 -3.28 11.83
CA GLY A 29 11.51 -2.25 12.82
C GLY A 29 10.08 -1.70 12.80
N MET A 30 9.29 -1.95 11.75
CA MET A 30 7.88 -1.50 11.65
C MET A 30 6.85 -2.63 11.72
N GLY A 31 7.28 -3.89 11.59
CA GLY A 31 6.38 -5.04 11.62
C GLY A 31 5.59 -5.21 10.31
N GLY A 32 4.49 -5.95 10.39
CA GLY A 32 3.61 -6.24 9.26
C GLY A 32 2.59 -5.12 9.02
N GLY A 33 2.27 -4.84 7.75
CA GLY A 33 1.28 -3.83 7.41
C GLY A 33 1.21 -3.47 5.93
N ILE A 34 0.49 -2.38 5.67
CA ILE A 34 0.43 -1.68 4.40
C ILE A 34 1.29 -0.43 4.50
N PHE A 35 2.18 -0.23 3.54
CA PHE A 35 3.14 0.87 3.54
C PHE A 35 3.11 1.62 2.22
N ARG A 36 3.49 2.90 2.28
CA ARG A 36 3.72 3.76 1.12
C ARG A 36 5.15 4.30 1.16
N SER A 37 5.80 4.32 0.01
CA SER A 37 7.05 5.03 -0.23
C SER A 37 6.88 6.02 -1.39
N LEU A 38 7.52 7.18 -1.26
CA LEU A 38 7.49 8.26 -2.25
C LEU A 38 8.88 8.57 -2.83
N ASP A 39 9.88 7.79 -2.44
CA ASP A 39 11.29 8.02 -2.70
C ASP A 39 11.98 6.75 -3.23
N ARG A 40 11.23 5.93 -3.97
CA ARG A 40 11.68 4.66 -4.58
C ARG A 40 12.06 3.58 -3.56
N GLY A 41 11.34 3.50 -2.44
CA GLY A 41 11.48 2.46 -1.43
C GLY A 41 12.56 2.71 -0.39
N GLN A 42 13.13 3.93 -0.35
CA GLN A 42 14.15 4.30 0.63
C GLN A 42 13.53 4.51 2.02
N THR A 43 12.41 5.24 2.08
CA THR A 43 11.63 5.42 3.31
C THR A 43 10.20 4.96 3.13
N TRP A 44 9.57 4.59 4.26
CA TRP A 44 8.25 3.97 4.29
C TRP A 44 7.36 4.61 5.36
N THR A 45 6.13 4.92 4.99
CA THR A 45 5.06 5.33 5.90
C THR A 45 4.08 4.18 6.07
N ASN A 46 3.77 3.77 7.31
CA ASN A 46 2.69 2.82 7.57
C ASN A 46 1.34 3.52 7.32
N ILE A 47 0.53 2.95 6.43
CA ILE A 47 -0.80 3.46 6.05
C ILE A 47 -1.91 2.45 6.41
N SER A 48 -1.61 1.47 7.26
CA SER A 48 -2.59 0.49 7.73
C SER A 48 -3.66 1.15 8.59
N ASN A 49 -4.90 0.71 8.46
CA ASN A 49 -5.98 1.12 9.36
C ASN A 49 -6.24 -0.01 10.39
N PRO A 50 -5.87 0.16 11.68
CA PRO A 50 -6.07 -0.89 12.68
C PRO A 50 -7.55 -1.16 13.00
N LEU A 51 -8.43 -0.19 12.75
CA LEU A 51 -9.88 -0.37 12.92
C LEU A 51 -10.52 -1.14 11.77
N HIS A 52 -9.85 -1.18 10.60
CA HIS A 52 -10.31 -1.89 9.41
C HIS A 52 -9.16 -2.73 8.85
N PRO A 53 -8.75 -3.81 9.55
CA PRO A 53 -7.69 -4.67 9.06
C PRO A 53 -8.10 -5.34 7.75
N ILE A 54 -7.12 -5.54 6.87
CA ILE A 54 -7.33 -6.28 5.62
C ILE A 54 -7.77 -7.71 5.94
N GLY A 55 -8.68 -8.21 5.11
CA GLY A 55 -9.25 -9.54 5.21
C GLY A 55 -8.27 -10.70 5.03
N ASN A 56 -8.82 -11.91 4.94
CA ASN A 56 -8.01 -13.12 4.89
C ASN A 56 -7.33 -13.27 3.53
N VAL A 57 -6.05 -13.67 3.53
CA VAL A 57 -5.26 -13.97 2.32
C VAL A 57 -5.31 -12.87 1.24
N PRO A 58 -4.63 -11.73 1.45
CA PRO A 58 -4.46 -10.73 0.39
C PRO A 58 -3.71 -11.34 -0.79
N ASN A 59 -4.27 -11.24 -2.00
CA ASN A 59 -3.73 -11.91 -3.19
C ASN A 59 -3.46 -10.96 -4.37
N VAL A 60 -4.05 -9.76 -4.37
CA VAL A 60 -3.80 -8.74 -5.40
C VAL A 60 -3.81 -7.34 -4.78
N MET A 61 -2.95 -6.46 -5.27
CA MET A 61 -2.86 -5.07 -4.87
C MET A 61 -2.72 -4.21 -6.12
N GLU A 62 -3.54 -3.17 -6.23
CA GLU A 62 -3.46 -2.20 -7.32
C GLU A 62 -3.63 -0.78 -6.80
N ALA A 63 -2.96 0.18 -7.43
CA ALA A 63 -3.00 1.58 -7.02
C ALA A 63 -3.43 2.49 -8.18
N SER A 64 -4.27 3.47 -7.87
CA SER A 64 -4.79 4.37 -8.89
C SER A 64 -3.68 5.22 -9.51
N ARG A 65 -3.61 5.22 -10.84
CA ARG A 65 -2.77 6.15 -11.62
C ARG A 65 -3.41 7.54 -11.74
N GLN A 66 -4.69 7.68 -11.40
CA GLN A 66 -5.47 8.91 -11.56
C GLN A 66 -5.58 9.70 -10.25
N GLN A 67 -5.65 9.02 -9.10
CA GLN A 67 -5.81 9.61 -7.78
C GLN A 67 -4.65 9.21 -6.85
N PHE A 68 -3.96 10.20 -6.28
CA PHE A 68 -2.88 9.95 -5.32
C PHE A 68 -3.43 9.24 -4.08
N GLY A 69 -2.72 8.22 -3.62
CA GLY A 69 -3.04 7.54 -2.37
C GLY A 69 -4.14 6.50 -2.44
N LEU A 70 -4.90 6.41 -3.54
CA LEU A 70 -5.95 5.41 -3.69
C LEU A 70 -5.37 4.04 -4.03
N VAL A 71 -5.58 3.06 -3.15
CA VAL A 71 -5.08 1.69 -3.27
C VAL A 71 -6.21 0.71 -3.03
N PHE A 72 -6.21 -0.38 -3.79
CA PHE A 72 -7.14 -1.51 -3.68
C PHE A 72 -6.37 -2.77 -3.31
N ILE A 73 -6.94 -3.60 -2.43
CA ILE A 73 -6.41 -4.92 -2.08
C ILE A 73 -7.55 -5.93 -2.20
N GLY A 74 -7.39 -6.89 -3.11
CA GLY A 74 -8.27 -8.04 -3.21
C GLY A 74 -7.85 -9.13 -2.22
N THR A 75 -8.85 -9.75 -1.61
CA THR A 75 -8.65 -10.82 -0.63
C THR A 75 -9.40 -12.07 -1.06
N ASP A 76 -9.08 -13.20 -0.43
CA ASP A 76 -9.91 -14.39 -0.52
C ASP A 76 -11.11 -14.28 0.45
N GLY A 77 -12.33 -14.39 -0.07
CA GLY A 77 -13.57 -14.45 0.73
C GLY A 77 -14.05 -13.16 1.44
N LYS A 78 -13.34 -12.02 1.34
CA LYS A 78 -13.77 -10.72 1.93
C LYS A 78 -13.85 -9.55 0.92
N GLY A 79 -13.77 -9.85 -0.37
CA GLY A 79 -13.96 -8.86 -1.43
C GLY A 79 -12.74 -7.95 -1.64
N ILE A 80 -12.99 -6.69 -1.99
CA ILE A 80 -11.96 -5.69 -2.31
C ILE A 80 -11.99 -4.59 -1.25
N TYR A 81 -10.86 -4.43 -0.56
CA TYR A 81 -10.62 -3.31 0.35
C TYR A 81 -10.03 -2.15 -0.44
N TYR A 82 -10.29 -0.92 -0.01
CA TYR A 82 -9.60 0.25 -0.54
C TYR A 82 -9.25 1.24 0.56
N GLY A 83 -8.26 2.10 0.30
CA GLY A 83 -7.88 3.19 1.18
C GLY A 83 -7.37 4.38 0.39
N LYS A 84 -7.57 5.58 0.92
CA LYS A 84 -7.01 6.84 0.42
C LYS A 84 -6.63 7.76 1.58
N PRO A 85 -5.70 8.71 1.39
CA PRO A 85 -5.49 9.82 2.31
C PRO A 85 -6.77 10.63 2.49
N ASN A 86 -6.94 11.23 3.66
CA ASN A 86 -7.95 12.26 3.89
C ASN A 86 -7.68 13.51 3.05
#